data_AF-A0A9Q1B1Q8-F1
#
_entry.id   AF-A0A9Q1B1Q8-F1
#
_cell.length_a   1.000
_cell.length_b   1.000
_cell.length_c   1.000
_cell.angle_alpha   90.00
_cell.angle_beta   90.00
_cell.angle_gamma   90.00
#
_symmetry.space_group_name_H-M   'P 1'
#
loop_
_entity.id
_entity.type
_entity.pdbx_description
1 polymer ?
#
loop_
_entity_poly.entity_id
_entity_poly.type
_entity_poly.pdbx_seq_one_letter_code
_entity_poly.pdbx_strand_id
1 'polypeptide(L)'
;TLAFKRLLFDKIFPPLFETVLEVLDAKYPNLKENITKWKPDIASLTDLFTKFNEVNLKLKRDSLNVIKAKSITAAFLARINLMKQNFGWREFSQFHNLLLTNVQDDDILVYIQHLCILHTDFKTKSEGVLTMEIPQWIINPYGDIEEADVTLQKELIGISINKEFKVHFRMG
;
A
#
# COMPACT_ATOMS: atom_id res chain seq x y z
N THR A 1 9.18 -5.68 -14.09
CA THR A 1 8.03 -4.78 -13.82
C THR A 1 7.27 -5.27 -12.60
N LEU A 2 6.57 -4.40 -11.84
CA LEU A 2 5.88 -4.69 -10.56
C LEU A 2 5.09 -6.03 -10.52
N ALA A 3 4.45 -6.38 -11.64
CA ALA A 3 3.74 -7.65 -11.83
C ALA A 3 4.63 -8.90 -11.66
N PHE A 4 5.91 -8.83 -12.03
CA PHE A 4 6.87 -9.93 -11.94
C PHE A 4 7.29 -10.20 -10.48
N LYS A 5 7.47 -9.16 -9.65
CA LYS A 5 7.74 -9.33 -8.20
C LYS A 5 6.50 -9.82 -7.44
N ARG A 6 5.31 -9.40 -7.85
CA ARG A 6 4.02 -9.86 -7.30
C ARG A 6 3.77 -11.34 -7.63
N LEU A 7 3.99 -11.72 -8.89
CA LEU A 7 3.98 -13.12 -9.35
C LEU A 7 5.01 -13.99 -8.64
N LEU A 8 6.18 -13.44 -8.30
CA LEU A 8 7.21 -14.16 -7.55
C LEU A 8 6.72 -14.44 -6.11
N PHE A 9 6.28 -13.47 -5.33
CA PHE A 9 5.90 -13.74 -3.92
C PHE A 9 4.68 -14.65 -3.78
N ASP A 10 3.63 -14.44 -4.58
CA ASP A 10 2.39 -15.23 -4.48
C ASP A 10 2.55 -16.66 -4.99
N LYS A 11 3.46 -16.92 -5.94
CA LYS A 11 3.73 -18.28 -6.46
C LYS A 11 4.90 -18.98 -5.78
N ILE A 12 5.79 -18.24 -5.13
CA ILE A 12 6.96 -18.84 -4.46
C ILE A 12 6.60 -19.34 -3.07
N PHE A 13 5.65 -18.72 -2.37
CA PHE A 13 5.40 -19.09 -0.98
C PHE A 13 5.10 -20.60 -0.80
N PRO A 14 4.17 -21.24 -1.54
CA PRO A 14 3.94 -22.68 -1.39
C PRO A 14 5.18 -23.55 -1.66
N PRO A 15 5.87 -23.47 -2.82
CA PRO A 15 7.03 -24.32 -3.07
C PRO A 15 8.23 -24.00 -2.16
N LEU A 16 8.43 -22.73 -1.78
CA LEU A 16 9.48 -22.33 -0.84
C LEU A 16 9.21 -22.89 0.55
N PHE A 17 7.96 -22.83 1.01
CA PHE A 17 7.58 -23.34 2.32
C PHE A 17 7.86 -24.84 2.43
N GLU A 18 7.47 -25.62 1.43
CA GLU A 18 7.76 -27.06 1.39
C GLU A 18 9.28 -27.33 1.34
N THR A 19 10.04 -26.58 0.53
CA THR A 19 11.51 -26.69 0.49
C THR A 19 12.13 -26.40 1.86
N VAL A 20 11.64 -25.39 2.58
CA VAL A 20 12.10 -25.07 3.93
C VAL A 20 11.79 -26.22 4.89
N LEU A 21 10.59 -26.82 4.81
CA LEU A 21 10.24 -27.96 5.65
C LEU A 21 11.12 -29.19 5.36
N GLU A 22 11.46 -29.48 4.11
CA GLU A 22 12.37 -30.57 3.74
C GLU A 22 13.77 -30.38 4.34
N VAL A 23 14.32 -29.16 4.23
CA VAL A 23 15.63 -28.82 4.81
C VAL A 23 15.62 -28.92 6.33
N LEU A 24 14.52 -28.49 6.96
CA LEU A 24 14.35 -28.56 8.41
C LEU A 24 14.15 -30.00 8.89
N ASP A 25 13.48 -30.86 8.13
CA ASP A 25 13.32 -32.27 8.48
C ASP A 25 14.68 -32.97 8.61
N ALA A 26 15.58 -32.67 7.68
CA ALA A 26 16.91 -33.28 7.62
C ALA A 26 17.85 -32.82 8.75
N LYS A 27 17.65 -31.61 9.30
CA LYS A 27 18.60 -30.98 10.24
C LYS A 27 18.04 -30.66 11.61
N TYR A 28 16.75 -30.31 11.70
CA TYR A 28 16.09 -29.76 12.88
C TYR A 28 14.59 -30.17 12.94
N PRO A 29 14.27 -31.45 13.19
CA PRO A 29 12.90 -31.96 13.14
C PRO A 29 11.94 -31.24 14.12
N ASN A 30 12.43 -30.85 15.30
CA ASN A 30 11.63 -30.08 16.26
C ASN A 30 11.23 -28.69 15.72
N LEU A 31 12.08 -28.08 14.89
CA LEU A 31 11.77 -26.78 14.28
C LEU A 31 10.76 -26.93 13.14
N LYS A 32 10.81 -28.02 12.37
CA LYS A 32 9.81 -28.33 11.33
C LYS A 32 8.39 -28.35 11.90
N GLU A 33 8.20 -29.00 13.05
CA GLU A 33 6.88 -29.07 13.70
C GLU A 33 6.35 -27.66 14.04
N ASN A 34 7.20 -26.80 14.62
CA ASN A 34 6.82 -25.42 14.95
C ASN A 34 6.52 -24.57 13.70
N ILE A 35 7.37 -24.64 12.67
CA ILE A 35 7.16 -23.89 11.42
C ILE A 35 5.88 -24.34 10.71
N THR A 36 5.55 -25.63 10.78
CA THR A 36 4.30 -26.17 10.22
C THR A 36 3.09 -25.58 10.93
N LYS A 37 3.13 -25.47 12.27
CA LYS A 37 2.07 -24.84 13.08
C LYS A 37 1.89 -23.36 12.73
N TRP A 38 2.98 -22.62 12.50
CA TRP A 38 2.94 -21.20 12.13
C TRP A 38 2.65 -20.93 10.65
N LYS A 39 2.32 -21.94 9.84
CA LYS A 39 2.03 -21.76 8.41
C LYS A 39 0.97 -20.67 8.13
N PRO A 40 -0.17 -20.62 8.86
CA PRO A 40 -1.17 -19.56 8.68
C PRO A 40 -0.61 -18.16 9.00
N ASP A 41 0.16 -18.03 10.08
CA ASP A 41 0.77 -16.76 10.49
C ASP A 41 1.74 -16.24 9.43
N ILE A 42 2.63 -17.13 8.94
CA ILE A 42 3.61 -16.79 7.92
C ILE A 42 2.91 -16.41 6.61
N ALA A 43 1.84 -17.13 6.23
CA ALA A 43 1.05 -16.81 5.04
C ALA A 43 0.37 -15.44 5.16
N SER A 44 -0.27 -15.16 6.32
CA SER A 44 -0.89 -13.87 6.64
C SER A 44 0.12 -12.71 6.53
N LEU A 45 1.28 -12.86 7.18
CA LEU A 45 2.35 -11.87 7.12
C LEU A 45 2.86 -11.67 5.69
N THR A 46 3.08 -12.75 4.93
CA THR A 46 3.55 -12.69 3.55
C THR A 46 2.59 -11.87 2.67
N ASP A 47 1.30 -12.15 2.75
CA ASP A 47 0.28 -11.40 2.02
C ASP A 47 0.22 -9.93 2.44
N LEU A 48 0.31 -9.64 3.75
CA LEU A 48 0.37 -8.27 4.26
C LEU A 48 1.60 -7.54 3.71
N PHE A 49 2.79 -8.11 3.87
CA PHE A 49 4.03 -7.50 3.38
C PHE A 49 3.98 -7.20 1.88
N THR A 50 3.38 -8.09 1.07
CA THR A 50 3.15 -7.83 -0.35
C THR A 50 2.31 -6.57 -0.58
N LYS A 51 1.18 -6.42 0.14
CA LYS A 51 0.33 -5.22 0.05
C LYS A 51 1.04 -3.94 0.49
N PHE A 52 1.83 -4.01 1.57
CA PHE A 52 2.62 -2.87 2.04
C PHE A 52 3.70 -2.48 1.03
N ASN A 53 4.38 -3.47 0.47
CA ASN A 53 5.42 -3.24 -0.52
C ASN A 53 4.86 -2.59 -1.79
N GLU A 54 3.66 -2.97 -2.24
CA GLU A 54 2.99 -2.28 -3.35
C GLU A 54 2.79 -0.79 -3.08
N VAL A 55 2.37 -0.43 -1.87
CA VAL A 55 2.18 0.97 -1.49
C VAL A 55 3.51 1.69 -1.36
N ASN A 56 4.50 1.08 -0.71
CA ASN A 56 5.86 1.62 -0.63
C ASN A 56 6.46 1.89 -2.01
N LEU A 57 6.23 1.01 -2.99
CA LEU A 57 6.71 1.21 -4.35
C LEU A 57 5.98 2.35 -5.07
N LYS A 58 4.68 2.53 -4.82
CA LYS A 58 3.94 3.69 -5.32
C LYS A 58 4.45 5.00 -4.69
N LEU A 59 4.80 4.97 -3.40
CA LEU A 59 5.32 6.12 -2.66
C LEU A 59 6.81 6.43 -2.93
N LYS A 60 7.56 5.52 -3.57
CA LYS A 60 8.98 5.73 -3.95
C LYS A 60 9.16 6.08 -5.42
N ARG A 61 8.08 6.37 -6.14
CA ARG A 61 8.15 6.66 -7.57
C ARG A 61 8.67 8.09 -7.80
N ASP A 62 9.58 8.25 -8.76
CA ASP A 62 10.25 9.54 -9.07
C ASP A 62 9.30 10.70 -9.43
N SER A 63 8.06 10.41 -9.83
CA SER A 63 7.03 11.42 -10.18
C SER A 63 5.88 11.51 -9.15
N LEU A 64 6.18 11.19 -7.89
CA LEU A 64 5.25 11.32 -6.80
C LEU A 64 5.18 12.77 -6.33
N ASN A 65 3.98 13.34 -6.41
CA ASN A 65 3.69 14.64 -5.84
C ASN A 65 2.83 14.53 -4.60
N VAL A 66 2.67 15.64 -3.90
CA VAL A 66 2.05 15.66 -2.58
C VAL A 66 0.56 15.29 -2.60
N ILE A 67 -0.17 15.66 -3.66
CA ILE A 67 -1.57 15.25 -3.89
C ILE A 67 -1.66 13.73 -4.00
N LYS A 68 -0.80 13.13 -4.84
CA LYS A 68 -0.76 11.67 -5.04
C LYS A 68 -0.34 10.95 -3.77
N ALA A 69 0.69 11.45 -3.06
CA ALA A 69 1.17 10.86 -1.81
C ALA A 69 0.06 10.82 -0.75
N LYS A 70 -0.65 11.94 -0.58
CA LYS A 70 -1.81 12.04 0.32
C LYS A 70 -2.92 11.07 -0.06
N SER A 71 -3.28 11.01 -1.36
CA SER A 71 -4.30 10.10 -1.87
C SER A 71 -3.94 8.62 -1.68
N ILE A 72 -2.72 8.20 -2.03
CA ILE A 72 -2.23 6.83 -1.85
C ILE A 72 -2.25 6.41 -0.38
N THR A 73 -1.78 7.31 0.50
CA THR A 73 -1.74 7.08 1.96
C THR A 73 -3.15 6.92 2.53
N ALA A 74 -4.06 7.83 2.20
CA ALA A 74 -5.45 7.77 2.66
C ALA A 74 -6.19 6.52 2.14
N ALA A 75 -6.00 6.20 0.85
CA ALA A 75 -6.58 4.99 0.25
C ALA A 75 -6.05 3.72 0.93
N PHE A 76 -4.78 3.69 1.31
CA PHE A 76 -4.22 2.54 2.00
C PHE A 76 -4.75 2.38 3.44
N LEU A 77 -4.93 3.47 4.19
CA LEU A 77 -5.62 3.43 5.49
C LEU A 77 -7.04 2.87 5.37
N ALA A 78 -7.81 3.36 4.39
CA ALA A 78 -9.14 2.84 4.10
C ALA A 78 -9.09 1.34 3.75
N ARG A 79 -8.09 0.93 2.96
CA ARG A 79 -7.88 -0.49 2.63
C ARG A 79 -7.60 -1.33 3.88
N ILE A 80 -6.76 -0.88 4.82
CA ILE A 80 -6.52 -1.60 6.09
C ILE A 80 -7.82 -1.78 6.88
N ASN A 81 -8.69 -0.77 6.93
CA ASN A 81 -10.00 -0.89 7.58
C ASN A 81 -10.89 -1.94 6.90
N LEU A 82 -10.92 -1.96 5.57
CA LEU A 82 -11.63 -3.00 4.82
C LEU A 82 -11.07 -4.39 5.11
N MET A 83 -9.73 -4.55 5.21
CA MET A 83 -9.15 -5.85 5.56
C MET A 83 -9.66 -6.34 6.92
N LYS A 84 -9.69 -5.47 7.94
CA LYS A 84 -10.21 -5.83 9.27
C LYS A 84 -11.65 -6.35 9.22
N GLN A 85 -12.52 -5.65 8.48
CA GLN A 85 -13.92 -6.06 8.30
C GLN A 85 -14.01 -7.41 7.60
N ASN A 86 -13.27 -7.58 6.51
CA ASN A 86 -13.25 -8.81 5.74
C ASN A 86 -12.75 -9.99 6.58
N PHE A 87 -11.71 -9.81 7.40
CA PHE A 87 -11.28 -10.85 8.36
C PHE A 87 -12.41 -11.22 9.33
N GLY A 88 -13.15 -10.24 9.85
CA GLY A 88 -14.32 -10.47 10.69
C GLY A 88 -15.45 -11.25 10.01
N TRP A 89 -15.54 -11.19 8.68
CA TRP A 89 -16.48 -11.96 7.86
C TRP A 89 -15.88 -13.23 7.24
N ARG A 90 -14.65 -13.62 7.63
CA ARG A 90 -13.91 -14.75 7.05
C ARG A 90 -13.71 -14.63 5.53
N GLU A 91 -13.65 -13.41 5.01
CA GLU A 91 -13.43 -13.14 3.59
C GLU A 91 -11.94 -12.89 3.30
N PHE A 92 -11.23 -13.93 2.88
CA PHE A 92 -9.78 -13.85 2.58
C PHE A 92 -9.46 -13.78 1.09
N SER A 93 -10.43 -13.44 0.23
CA SER A 93 -10.30 -13.41 -1.24
C SER A 93 -9.06 -12.64 -1.73
N GLN A 94 -8.65 -11.62 -0.99
CA GLN A 94 -7.48 -10.79 -1.28
C GLN A 94 -6.16 -11.27 -0.64
N PHE A 95 -6.15 -12.38 0.11
CA PHE A 95 -5.00 -12.96 0.81
C PHE A 95 -4.69 -14.34 0.21
N HIS A 96 -3.91 -14.35 -0.88
CA HIS A 96 -3.69 -15.55 -1.68
C HIS A 96 -3.01 -16.67 -0.90
N ASN A 97 -1.99 -16.35 -0.12
CA ASN A 97 -1.25 -17.35 0.65
C ASN A 97 -2.07 -17.85 1.84
N LEU A 98 -2.79 -16.95 2.52
CA LEU A 98 -3.62 -17.31 3.66
C LEU A 98 -4.75 -18.27 3.29
N LEU A 99 -5.34 -18.10 2.10
CA LEU A 99 -6.36 -19.00 1.55
C LEU A 99 -5.87 -20.45 1.38
N LEU A 100 -4.56 -20.67 1.28
CA LEU A 100 -3.95 -22.00 1.15
C LEU A 100 -3.68 -22.67 2.52
N THR A 101 -4.13 -22.04 3.61
CA THR A 101 -3.88 -22.50 4.98
C THR A 101 -5.19 -22.74 5.74
N ASN A 102 -5.10 -23.50 6.83
CA ASN A 102 -6.25 -23.78 7.69
C ASN A 102 -6.32 -22.76 8.84
N VAL A 103 -7.00 -21.64 8.61
CA VAL A 103 -7.11 -20.52 9.57
C VAL A 103 -8.20 -20.82 10.62
N GLN A 104 -7.83 -20.78 11.90
CA GLN A 104 -8.75 -20.92 13.03
C GLN A 104 -9.38 -19.58 13.44
N ASP A 105 -10.47 -19.61 14.19
CA ASP A 105 -11.12 -18.38 14.70
C ASP A 105 -10.20 -17.55 15.59
N ASP A 106 -9.41 -18.21 16.45
CA ASP A 106 -8.46 -17.52 17.32
C ASP A 106 -7.38 -16.78 16.51
N ASP A 107 -6.93 -17.35 15.39
CA ASP A 107 -5.97 -16.72 14.49
C ASP A 107 -6.57 -15.45 13.85
N ILE A 108 -7.86 -15.48 13.47
CA ILE A 108 -8.55 -14.34 12.87
C ILE A 108 -8.55 -13.14 13.82
N LEU A 109 -8.84 -13.36 15.10
CA LEU A 109 -8.85 -12.30 16.11
C LEU A 109 -7.46 -11.66 16.25
N VAL A 110 -6.42 -12.48 16.27
CA VAL A 110 -5.01 -12.02 16.29
C VAL A 110 -4.69 -11.20 15.04
N TYR A 111 -5.08 -11.65 13.85
CA TYR A 111 -4.84 -10.92 12.60
C TYR A 111 -5.58 -9.57 12.56
N ILE A 112 -6.83 -9.51 13.05
CA ILE A 112 -7.57 -8.25 13.19
C ILE A 112 -6.86 -7.31 14.15
N GLN A 113 -6.37 -7.82 15.28
CA GLN A 113 -5.59 -7.02 16.25
C GLN A 113 -4.31 -6.48 15.63
N HIS A 114 -3.55 -7.30 14.90
CA HIS A 114 -2.36 -6.85 14.17
C HIS A 114 -2.70 -5.74 13.18
N LEU A 115 -3.79 -5.87 12.42
CA LEU A 115 -4.26 -4.84 11.51
C LEU A 115 -4.68 -3.54 12.23
N CYS A 116 -5.23 -3.63 13.44
CA CYS A 116 -5.56 -2.46 14.28
C CYS A 116 -4.30 -1.70 14.72
N ILE A 117 -3.29 -2.42 15.22
CA ILE A 117 -2.00 -1.85 15.61
C ILE A 117 -1.37 -1.19 14.38
N LEU A 118 -1.31 -1.92 13.27
CA LEU A 118 -0.72 -1.47 12.02
C LEU A 118 -1.42 -0.24 11.44
N HIS A 119 -2.76 -0.19 11.48
CA HIS A 119 -3.52 0.99 11.08
C HIS A 119 -3.12 2.22 11.91
N THR A 120 -3.03 2.06 13.23
CA THR A 120 -2.69 3.14 14.16
C THR A 120 -1.27 3.64 13.92
N ASP A 121 -0.33 2.71 13.79
CA ASP A 121 1.07 2.98 13.46
C ASP A 121 1.22 3.73 12.14
N PHE A 122 0.58 3.22 11.08
CA PHE A 122 0.66 3.83 9.76
C PHE A 122 0.01 5.21 9.74
N LYS A 123 -1.14 5.39 10.40
CA LYS A 123 -1.81 6.69 10.53
C LYS A 123 -0.90 7.70 11.23
N THR A 124 -0.28 7.31 12.34
CA THR A 124 0.61 8.19 13.11
C THR A 124 1.85 8.57 12.29
N LYS A 125 2.49 7.59 11.64
CA LYS A 125 3.69 7.83 10.82
C LYS A 125 3.40 8.67 9.56
N SER A 126 2.15 8.70 9.10
CA SER A 126 1.73 9.44 7.92
C SER A 126 0.84 10.65 8.23
N GLU A 127 0.75 11.04 9.50
CA GLU A 127 -0.11 12.14 9.92
C GLU A 127 0.19 13.42 9.16
N GLY A 128 1.47 13.78 9.03
CA GLY A 128 1.87 14.99 8.31
C GLY A 128 1.33 15.09 6.89
N VAL A 129 1.44 14.01 6.08
CA VAL A 129 0.91 14.02 4.70
C VAL A 129 -0.62 14.00 4.65
N LEU A 130 -1.26 13.40 5.66
CA LEU A 130 -2.72 13.30 5.75
C LEU A 130 -3.36 14.62 6.19
N THR A 131 -2.74 15.34 7.11
CA THR A 131 -3.26 16.61 7.63
C THR A 131 -2.87 17.80 6.77
N MET A 132 -1.88 17.65 5.89
CA MET A 132 -1.40 18.73 5.04
C MET A 132 -2.51 19.34 4.18
N GLU A 133 -2.78 20.63 4.37
CA GLU A 133 -3.64 21.40 3.48
C GLU A 133 -2.88 21.67 2.17
N ILE A 134 -3.51 21.36 1.04
CA ILE A 134 -2.90 21.57 -0.27
C ILE A 134 -3.34 22.95 -0.76
N PRO A 135 -2.42 23.92 -0.91
CA PRO A 135 -2.76 25.25 -1.41
C PRO A 135 -3.41 25.17 -2.79
N GLN A 136 -4.35 26.09 -3.05
CA GLN A 136 -5.07 26.11 -4.34
C GLN A 136 -4.14 26.29 -5.53
N TRP A 137 -3.04 27.03 -5.41
CA TRP A 137 -2.07 27.18 -6.49
C TRP A 137 -1.33 25.88 -6.86
N ILE A 138 -1.25 24.88 -5.97
CA ILE A 138 -0.70 23.55 -6.31
C ILE A 138 -1.73 22.74 -7.12
N ILE A 139 -3.02 22.94 -6.84
CA ILE A 139 -4.13 22.25 -7.51
C ILE A 139 -4.41 22.90 -8.86
N ASN A 140 -4.48 24.22 -8.88
CA ASN A 140 -4.67 25.08 -10.04
C ASN A 140 -3.68 26.26 -9.98
N PRO A 141 -2.48 26.13 -10.59
CA PRO A 141 -1.46 27.17 -10.56
C PRO A 141 -1.84 28.45 -11.30
N TYR A 142 -2.89 28.40 -12.13
CA TYR A 142 -3.36 29.56 -12.89
C TYR A 142 -4.46 30.35 -12.17
N GLY A 143 -5.00 29.81 -11.06
CA GLY A 143 -6.11 30.44 -10.34
C GLY A 143 -7.36 30.63 -11.21
N ASP A 144 -8.23 31.52 -10.79
CA ASP A 144 -9.29 32.05 -11.66
C ASP A 144 -8.72 33.22 -12.46
N ILE A 145 -8.55 33.00 -13.76
CA ILE A 145 -7.99 34.01 -14.66
C ILE A 145 -8.92 35.21 -14.77
N GLU A 146 -10.24 35.01 -14.59
CA GLU A 146 -11.23 36.08 -14.72
C GLU A 146 -11.19 37.05 -13.54
N GLU A 147 -10.74 36.60 -12.37
CA GLU A 147 -10.56 37.43 -11.16
C GLU A 147 -9.21 38.16 -11.10
N ALA A 148 -8.26 37.82 -11.99
CA ALA A 148 -6.95 38.45 -12.03
C ALA A 148 -7.01 39.86 -12.65
N ASP A 149 -6.06 40.72 -12.29
CA ASP A 149 -5.91 42.04 -12.90
C ASP A 149 -5.77 41.93 -14.42
N VAL A 150 -6.45 42.81 -15.17
CA VAL A 150 -6.50 42.81 -16.65
C VAL A 150 -5.11 42.76 -17.30
N THR A 151 -4.10 43.34 -16.68
CA THR A 151 -2.71 43.28 -17.17
C THR A 151 -2.09 41.89 -17.01
N LEU A 152 -2.43 41.17 -15.94
CA LEU A 152 -1.95 39.81 -15.64
C LEU A 152 -2.76 38.73 -16.36
N GLN A 153 -4.03 39.00 -16.72
CA GLN A 153 -4.88 38.02 -17.43
C GLN A 153 -4.23 37.56 -18.74
N LYS A 154 -3.67 38.48 -19.52
CA LYS A 154 -3.02 38.14 -20.80
C LYS A 154 -1.77 37.28 -20.61
N GLU A 155 -0.99 37.55 -19.58
CA GLU A 155 0.20 36.75 -19.24
C GLU A 155 -0.18 35.36 -18.73
N LEU A 156 -1.17 35.26 -17.83
CA LEU A 156 -1.71 33.99 -17.33
C LEU A 156 -2.31 33.13 -18.43
N ILE A 157 -3.03 33.73 -19.38
CA ILE A 157 -3.52 33.04 -20.58
C ILE A 157 -2.32 32.51 -21.40
N GLY A 158 -1.29 33.33 -21.62
CA GLY A 158 -0.08 32.92 -22.32
C GLY A 158 0.62 31.72 -21.68
N ILE A 159 0.78 31.74 -20.35
CA ILE A 159 1.40 30.65 -19.59
C ILE A 159 0.50 29.41 -19.55
N SER A 160 -0.82 29.57 -19.42
CA SER A 160 -1.78 28.44 -19.36
C SER A 160 -1.92 27.69 -20.67
N ILE A 161 -1.63 28.31 -21.82
CA ILE A 161 -1.69 27.66 -23.12
C ILE A 161 -0.33 27.04 -23.50
N ASN A 162 0.77 27.47 -22.85
CA ASN A 162 2.10 26.95 -23.12
C ASN A 162 2.23 25.47 -22.71
N LYS A 163 2.45 24.61 -23.71
CA LYS A 163 2.57 23.15 -23.53
C LYS A 163 3.83 22.74 -22.78
N GLU A 164 4.91 23.51 -22.89
CA GLU A 164 6.18 23.23 -22.21
C GLU A 164 6.04 23.42 -20.70
N PHE A 165 5.43 24.54 -20.27
CA PHE A 165 5.13 24.79 -18.86
C PHE A 165 4.12 23.79 -18.28
N LYS A 166 3.12 23.35 -19.06
CA LYS A 166 2.19 22.28 -18.61
C LYS A 166 2.89 20.98 -18.24
N VAL A 167 3.98 20.64 -18.93
CA VAL A 167 4.75 19.42 -18.64
C VAL A 167 5.50 19.58 -17.32
N HIS A 168 6.09 20.75 -17.06
CA HIS A 168 6.79 21.04 -15.80
C HIS A 168 5.86 21.03 -14.58
N PHE A 169 4.66 21.63 -14.67
CA PHE A 169 3.70 21.64 -13.56
C PHE A 169 3.06 20.26 -13.28
N ARG A 170 2.96 19.38 -14.28
CA ARG A 170 2.44 18.01 -14.09
C ARG A 170 3.45 17.03 -13.51
N MET A 171 4.74 17.35 -13.60
CA MET A 171 5.83 16.52 -13.07
C MET A 171 6.25 16.87 -11.63
N GLY A 172 5.77 18.01 -11.11
CA GLY A 172 5.87 18.39 -9.69
C GLY A 172 4.83 17.75 -8.79
#